data_AF-A0A803RCF9-F1
#
_entry.id   AF-A0A803RCF9-F1
#
_cell.length_a   1.000
_cell.length_b   1.000
_cell.length_c   1.000
_cell.angle_alpha   90.00
_cell.angle_beta   90.00
_cell.angle_gamma   90.00
#
_symmetry.space_group_name_H-M   'P 1'
#
loop_
_entity.id
_entity.type
_entity.pdbx_description
1 polymer ?
#
loop_
_entity_poly.entity_id
_entity_poly.type
_entity_poly.pdbx_seq_one_letter_code
_entity_poly.pdbx_strand_id
1 'polypeptide(L)'
;MVGAGDVKAVFTGHDHLNDFCGKLTDIHLCYAGGFGYHAYGKAGWSRRARVVVATLEKLEEGGWGGVKSIKTWKRLDDHHLTTIDGQALWSKSSSGSRRKKQIPAA
;
A
#
# COMPACT_ATOMS: atom_id res chain seq x y z
N MET A 1 -15.61 9.45 -2.40
CA MET A 1 -14.46 8.53 -2.52
C MET A 1 -13.37 8.93 -1.52
N VAL A 2 -12.58 9.97 -1.78
CA VAL A 2 -11.53 10.43 -0.83
C VAL A 2 -12.12 11.06 0.44
N GLY A 3 -13.08 11.98 0.28
CA GLY A 3 -13.74 12.66 1.42
C GLY A 3 -14.62 11.77 2.31
N ALA A 4 -14.92 10.54 1.88
CA ALA A 4 -15.64 9.56 2.70
C ALA A 4 -14.70 8.78 3.65
N GLY A 5 -13.38 8.83 3.42
CA GLY A 5 -12.39 8.14 4.24
C GLY A 5 -12.30 6.62 4.02
N ASP A 6 -13.08 6.05 3.10
CA ASP A 6 -13.15 4.59 2.89
C ASP A 6 -11.99 4.05 2.03
N VAL A 7 -11.37 4.91 1.23
CA VAL A 7 -10.24 4.56 0.37
C VAL A 7 -8.93 4.76 1.11
N LYS A 8 -8.12 3.70 1.26
CA LYS A 8 -6.82 3.74 1.96
C LYS A 8 -5.63 3.83 1.01
N ALA A 9 -5.74 3.25 -0.19
CA ALA A 9 -4.76 3.30 -1.26
C ALA A 9 -5.46 3.06 -2.61
N VAL A 10 -4.90 3.62 -3.68
CA VAL A 10 -5.34 3.46 -5.06
C VAL A 10 -4.20 2.89 -5.88
N PHE A 11 -4.49 1.83 -6.63
CA PHE A 11 -3.56 1.21 -7.55
C PHE A 11 -4.06 1.42 -8.97
N THR A 12 -3.23 2.04 -9.82
CA THR A 12 -3.62 2.42 -11.18
C THR A 12 -2.65 1.83 -12.21
N GLY A 13 -3.14 1.67 -13.44
CA GLY A 13 -2.39 1.19 -14.60
C GLY A 13 -2.33 2.26 -15.70
N HIS A 14 -2.36 1.81 -16.95
CA HIS A 14 -2.31 2.62 -18.18
C HIS A 14 -0.93 3.23 -18.51
N ASP A 15 -0.25 3.84 -17.54
CA ASP A 15 1.10 4.37 -17.74
C ASP A 15 2.18 3.31 -17.52
N HIS A 16 2.95 2.98 -18.56
CA HIS A 16 3.97 1.93 -18.50
C HIS A 16 5.36 2.47 -18.11
N LEU A 17 5.49 3.80 -18.09
CA LEU A 17 6.72 4.51 -17.74
C LEU A 17 6.66 5.18 -16.37
N ASN A 18 5.46 5.28 -15.78
CA ASN A 18 5.28 5.75 -14.41
C ASN A 18 5.28 4.59 -13.42
N ASP A 19 6.15 4.70 -12.43
CA ASP A 19 6.36 3.68 -11.40
C ASP A 19 6.33 4.28 -9.99
N PHE A 20 5.72 5.47 -9.87
CA PHE A 20 5.58 6.22 -8.63
C PHE A 20 4.54 5.58 -7.71
N CYS A 21 4.80 5.65 -6.41
CA CYS A 21 3.84 5.34 -5.36
C CYS A 21 4.09 6.31 -4.21
N GLY A 22 3.10 7.14 -3.92
CA GLY A 22 3.24 8.21 -2.94
C GLY A 22 1.91 8.75 -2.47
N LYS A 23 1.97 9.57 -1.42
CA LYS A 23 0.80 10.08 -0.72
C LYS A 23 0.32 11.39 -1.37
N LEU A 24 -0.94 11.42 -1.80
CA LEU A 24 -1.64 12.58 -2.33
C LEU A 24 -2.97 12.71 -1.57
N THR A 25 -3.22 13.88 -0.97
CA THR A 25 -4.47 14.18 -0.23
C THR A 25 -4.91 13.06 0.73
N ASP A 26 -3.94 12.58 1.52
CA ASP A 26 -4.08 11.50 2.50
C ASP A 26 -4.26 10.07 1.99
N ILE A 27 -4.22 9.85 0.67
CA ILE A 27 -4.31 8.51 0.06
C ILE A 27 -3.03 8.20 -0.69
N HIS A 28 -2.61 6.94 -0.66
CA HIS A 28 -1.50 6.48 -1.52
C HIS A 28 -2.00 6.25 -2.94
N LEU A 29 -1.43 6.97 -3.91
CA LEU A 29 -1.61 6.73 -5.34
C LEU A 29 -0.39 5.99 -5.88
N CYS A 30 -0.60 4.77 -6.36
CA CYS A 30 0.50 3.88 -6.76
C CYS A 30 0.27 3.33 -8.16
N TYR A 31 1.20 3.64 -9.06
CA TYR A 31 1.23 3.03 -10.39
C TYR A 31 1.72 1.59 -10.29
N ALA A 32 1.08 0.69 -11.02
CA ALA A 32 1.45 -0.73 -11.07
C ALA A 32 2.73 -1.00 -11.86
N GLY A 33 3.16 -0.03 -12.69
CA GLY A 33 4.27 -0.17 -13.63
C GLY A 33 3.87 -0.93 -14.90
N GLY A 34 4.81 -1.06 -15.84
CA GLY A 34 4.63 -1.80 -17.09
C GLY A 34 4.87 -3.30 -16.91
N PHE A 35 3.80 -4.10 -16.90
CA PHE A 35 3.87 -5.57 -16.75
C PHE A 35 4.07 -6.31 -18.08
N GLY A 36 3.29 -5.97 -19.12
CA GLY A 36 3.26 -6.70 -20.39
C GLY A 36 4.29 -6.23 -21.42
N TYR A 37 4.58 -7.09 -22.40
CA TYR A 37 5.51 -6.83 -23.50
C TYR A 37 4.86 -6.26 -24.77
N HIS A 38 3.54 -6.37 -24.92
CA HIS A 38 2.80 -5.92 -26.11
C HIS A 38 2.44 -4.42 -26.10
N ALA A 39 3.22 -3.60 -25.39
CA ALA A 39 2.96 -2.18 -25.26
C ALA A 39 4.26 -1.40 -24.96
N TYR A 40 4.17 -0.07 -24.97
CA TYR A 40 5.33 0.80 -24.78
C TYR A 40 6.05 0.54 -23.46
N GLY A 41 7.34 0.88 -23.45
CA GLY A 41 8.27 0.64 -22.36
C GLY A 41 9.52 1.51 -22.53
N LYS A 42 10.47 1.37 -21.62
CA LYS A 42 11.72 2.13 -21.63
C LYS A 42 12.89 1.16 -21.71
N ALA A 43 13.78 1.38 -22.68
CA ALA A 43 14.99 0.58 -22.83
C ALA A 43 15.82 0.61 -21.54
N GLY A 44 16.35 -0.53 -21.14
CA GLY A 44 17.08 -0.69 -19.87
C GLY A 44 16.20 -0.65 -18.62
N TRP A 45 14.87 -0.71 -18.74
CA TRP A 45 13.95 -0.68 -17.62
C TRP A 45 13.11 -1.96 -17.56
N SER A 46 13.49 -2.90 -16.68
CA SER A 46 12.86 -4.22 -16.55
C SER A 46 11.35 -4.13 -16.36
N ARG A 47 10.55 -5.01 -17.00
CA ARG A 47 9.10 -5.07 -16.71
C ARG A 47 8.88 -5.36 -15.23
N ARG A 48 7.70 -5.04 -14.70
CA ARG A 48 7.42 -5.27 -13.27
C ARG A 48 5.95 -5.46 -12.96
N ALA A 49 5.71 -6.24 -11.91
CA ALA A 49 4.41 -6.37 -11.29
C ALA A 49 4.43 -5.73 -9.91
N ARG A 50 3.44 -4.92 -9.58
CA ARG A 50 3.20 -4.48 -8.20
C ARG A 50 2.43 -5.55 -7.44
N VAL A 51 2.98 -6.00 -6.34
CA VAL A 51 2.30 -6.88 -5.38
C VAL A 51 1.69 -6.03 -4.29
N VAL A 52 0.46 -6.36 -3.91
CA VAL A 52 -0.28 -5.69 -2.84
C VAL A 52 -0.72 -6.74 -1.82
N VAL A 53 -0.37 -6.52 -0.57
CA VAL A 53 -0.82 -7.34 0.55
C VAL A 53 -1.71 -6.51 1.45
N ALA A 54 -2.99 -6.84 1.45
CA ALA A 54 -3.96 -6.36 2.41
C ALA A 54 -4.17 -7.42 3.49
N THR A 55 -4.01 -7.03 4.75
CA THR A 55 -4.28 -7.88 5.91
C THR A 55 -5.55 -7.39 6.59
N LEU A 56 -6.40 -8.31 7.03
CA LEU A 56 -7.63 -8.01 7.76
C LEU A 56 -7.42 -8.22 9.26
N GLU A 57 -8.21 -7.52 10.07
CA GLU A 57 -8.28 -7.80 11.50
C GLU A 57 -8.94 -9.16 11.75
N LYS A 58 -8.42 -9.92 12.71
CA LYS A 58 -9.07 -11.14 13.19
C LYS A 58 -9.89 -10.78 14.43
N LEU A 59 -11.18 -11.10 14.41
CA LEU A 59 -12.10 -10.87 15.53
C LEU A 59 -12.03 -12.05 16.51
N GLU A 60 -12.31 -11.78 17.79
CA GLU A 60 -12.21 -12.78 18.87
C GLU A 60 -13.15 -13.98 18.65
N GLU A 61 -14.31 -13.73 18.05
CA GLU A 61 -15.32 -14.74 17.71
C GLU A 61 -15.00 -15.56 16.44
N GLY A 62 -13.80 -15.41 15.88
CA GLY A 62 -13.33 -16.15 14.71
C GLY A 62 -13.68 -15.51 13.35
N GLY A 63 -14.31 -14.33 13.34
CA GLY A 63 -14.60 -13.55 12.13
C GLY A 63 -13.43 -12.66 11.65
N TRP A 64 -13.64 -12.00 10.50
CA TRP A 64 -12.72 -11.00 9.95
C TRP A 64 -13.31 -9.60 10.04
N GLY A 65 -12.53 -8.65 10.53
CA GLY A 65 -12.87 -7.23 10.58
C GLY A 65 -12.39 -6.48 9.33
N GLY A 66 -12.28 -5.16 9.47
CA GLY A 66 -11.77 -4.30 8.41
C GLY A 66 -10.29 -4.53 8.08
N VAL A 67 -9.79 -3.79 7.10
CA VAL A 67 -8.36 -3.77 6.77
C VAL A 67 -7.56 -3.35 8.00
N LYS A 68 -6.53 -4.12 8.33
CA LYS A 68 -5.55 -3.87 9.39
C LYS A 68 -4.31 -3.19 8.86
N SER A 69 -3.79 -3.63 7.72
CA SER A 69 -2.66 -2.99 7.06
C SER A 69 -2.61 -3.29 5.56
N ILE A 70 -1.97 -2.38 4.81
CA ILE A 70 -1.68 -2.50 3.39
C ILE A 70 -0.19 -2.29 3.19
N LYS A 71 0.47 -3.28 2.59
CA LYS A 71 1.86 -3.22 2.16
C LYS A 71 1.95 -3.48 0.66
N THR A 72 2.96 -2.95 0.01
CA THR A 72 3.20 -3.17 -1.41
C THR A 72 4.70 -3.25 -1.69
N TRP A 73 5.05 -3.93 -2.78
CA TRP A 73 6.38 -3.93 -3.36
C TRP A 73 6.23 -4.22 -4.85
N LYS A 74 7.34 -4.19 -5.59
CA LYS A 74 7.37 -4.60 -6.99
C LYS A 74 8.25 -5.82 -7.17
N ARG A 75 7.92 -6.65 -8.15
CA ARG A 75 8.74 -7.75 -8.66
C ARG A 75 9.18 -7.35 -10.06
N LEU A 76 10.48 -7.27 -10.28
CA LEU A 76 11.04 -7.06 -11.61
C LEU A 76 10.93 -8.35 -12.42
N ASP A 77 10.76 -8.22 -13.72
CA ASP A 77 10.93 -9.30 -14.67
C ASP A 77 12.40 -9.39 -15.06
N ASP A 78 13.18 -9.91 -14.13
CA ASP A 78 14.56 -10.33 -14.30
C ASP A 78 14.70 -11.80 -13.86
N HIS A 79 15.88 -12.38 -14.02
CA HIS A 79 16.11 -13.79 -13.69
C HIS A 79 15.83 -14.17 -12.22
N HIS A 80 15.79 -13.19 -11.31
CA HIS A 80 15.62 -13.42 -9.88
C HIS A 80 14.27 -12.94 -9.34
N LEU A 81 13.41 -12.40 -10.21
CA LEU A 81 12.19 -11.71 -9.83
C LEU A 81 12.44 -10.69 -8.70
N THR A 82 13.49 -9.88 -8.88
CA THR A 82 14.02 -9.00 -7.84
C THR A 82 12.90 -8.18 -7.21
N THR A 83 12.77 -8.24 -5.88
CA THR A 83 11.83 -7.39 -5.17
C THR A 83 12.44 -6.03 -4.86
N ILE A 84 11.74 -4.97 -5.25
CA ILE A 84 12.14 -3.59 -5.04
C ILE A 84 11.00 -2.77 -4.40
N ASP A 85 11.35 -1.62 -3.85
CA ASP A 85 10.42 -0.57 -3.41
C ASP A 85 9.30 -1.08 -2.48
N GLY A 86 9.69 -1.83 -1.46
CA GLY A 86 8.80 -2.23 -0.37
C GLY A 86 8.30 -1.01 0.42
N GLN A 87 6.98 -0.85 0.53
CA GLN A 87 6.34 0.28 1.21
C GLN A 87 5.16 -0.21 2.06
N ALA A 88 5.00 0.37 3.25
CA ALA A 88 3.79 0.25 4.07
C ALA A 88 2.89 1.45 3.78
N LEU A 89 1.79 1.24 3.06
CA LEU A 89 0.91 2.32 2.61
C LEU A 89 -0.06 2.75 3.70
N TRP A 90 -0.51 1.79 4.51
CA TRP A 90 -1.50 2.08 5.54
C TRP A 90 -1.44 1.03 6.65
N SER A 91 -1.65 1.47 7.88
CA SER A 91 -1.91 0.61 9.02
C SER A 91 -2.98 1.24 9.88
N LYS A 92 -3.87 0.42 10.44
CA LYS A 92 -4.79 0.87 11.47
C LYS A 92 -3.94 1.19 12.69
N SER A 93 -3.84 2.46 13.07
CA SER A 93 -3.26 2.83 14.37
C SER A 93 -4.13 2.21 15.45
N SER A 94 -3.53 1.48 16.41
CA SER A 94 -4.23 1.30 17.67
C SER A 94 -4.49 2.70 18.22
N SER A 95 -5.75 3.03 18.50
CA SER A 95 -6.05 4.20 19.31
C SER A 95 -5.44 3.93 20.68
N GLY A 96 -4.16 4.26 20.84
CA GLY A 96 -3.53 4.34 22.12
C GLY A 96 -4.29 5.39 22.90
N SER A 97 -5.23 4.94 23.74
CA SER A 97 -5.70 5.74 24.85
C SER A 97 -4.45 6.12 25.64
N ARG A 98 -3.94 7.33 25.38
CA ARG A 98 -3.06 8.00 26.34
C ARG A 98 -3.95 8.19 27.57
N ARG A 99 -3.97 7.21 28.47
CA ARG A 99 -4.44 7.40 29.84
C ARG A 99 -3.61 8.55 30.39
N LYS A 100 -4.20 9.75 30.45
CA LYS A 100 -3.63 10.84 31.25
C LYS A 100 -3.51 10.28 32.67
N LYS A 101 -2.29 10.08 33.17
CA LYS A 101 -2.08 9.82 34.59
C LYS A 101 -2.68 11.01 35.34
N GLN A 102 -3.75 10.79 36.09
CA GLN A 102 -4.25 11.75 37.05
C GLN A 102 -3.16 11.88 38.12
N ILE A 103 -2.55 13.06 38.19
CA ILE A 103 -1.67 13.43 39.31
C ILE A 103 -2.63 13.82 40.44
N PRO A 104 -2.55 13.20 41.64
CA PRO A 104 -3.37 13.64 42.76
C PRO A 104 -2.96 15.06 43.14
N ALA A 105 -3.96 15.95 43.28
CA ALA A 105 -3.74 17.27 43.85
C ALA A 105 -3.39 17.12 45.34
N ALA A 106 -2.37 17.87 45.77
CA ALA A 106 -2.01 18.05 47.18
C ALA A 106 -3.00 18.98 47.88
#